data_AF-A0A4U1DCH0-F1
#
_entry.id   AF-A0A4U1DCH0-F1
#
_cell.length_a   1.000
_cell.length_b   1.000
_cell.length_c   1.000
_cell.angle_alpha   90.00
_cell.angle_beta   90.00
_cell.angle_gamma   90.00
#
_symmetry.space_group_name_H-M   'P 1'
#
loop_
_entity.id
_entity.type
_entity.pdbx_description
1 polymer ?
#
loop_
_entity_poly.entity_id
_entity_poly.type
_entity_poly.pdbx_seq_one_letter_code
_entity_poly.pdbx_strand_id
1 'polypeptide(L)' 'MSNNPKSQLNLRVPAETLKQLDEIVEFYQENTKFGKVSKGDVLSDIIDKSHEVMTKQKLNKRPR' A
#
# COMPACT_ATOMS: atom_id res chain seq x y z
N MET A 1 22.49 2.52 5.68
CA MET A 1 21.17 2.34 6.33
C MET A 1 20.39 3.62 6.12
N SER A 2 19.46 3.63 5.16
CA SER A 2 18.65 4.82 4.89
C SER A 2 17.60 4.93 5.98
N ASN A 3 17.79 5.92 6.86
CA ASN A 3 16.90 6.23 7.97
C ASN A 3 15.63 6.90 7.42
N ASN A 4 14.80 6.15 6.70
CA ASN A 4 13.50 6.67 6.25
C ASN A 4 12.59 6.78 7.47
N PRO A 5 12.18 7.99 7.86
CA PRO A 5 11.32 8.18 9.02
C PRO A 5 9.99 7.46 8.77
N LYS A 6 9.66 6.50 9.62
CA LYS A 6 8.34 5.87 9.63
C LYS A 6 7.39 6.77 10.41
N SER A 7 6.22 7.05 9.85
CA SER A 7 5.15 7.80 10.52
C SER A 7 3.95 6.89 10.77
N GLN A 8 3.32 7.03 11.94
CA GLN A 8 2.12 6.27 12.28
C GLN A 8 0.91 6.88 11.58
N LEU A 9 0.11 6.03 10.93
CA LEU A 9 -1.12 6.43 10.26
C LEU A 9 -2.33 6.02 11.11
N ASN A 10 -3.00 7.01 11.70
CA ASN A 10 -4.21 6.79 12.50
C ASN A 10 -5.45 7.06 11.64
N LEU A 11 -6.20 6.01 11.31
CA LEU A 11 -7.42 6.11 10.51
C LEU A 11 -8.49 5.13 10.98
N ARG A 12 -9.75 5.47 10.68
CA ARG A 12 -10.90 4.61 10.89
C ARG A 12 -11.44 4.19 9.53
N VAL A 13 -11.58 2.88 9.34
CA VAL A 13 -12.12 2.29 8.12
C VAL A 13 -13.27 1.34 8.45
N PRO A 14 -14.16 1.06 7.49
CA PRO A 14 -15.13 -0.02 7.63
C PRO A 14 -14.44 -1.35 7.96
N ALA A 15 -15.11 -2.19 8.75
CA ALA A 15 -14.59 -3.51 9.11
C ALA A 15 -14.33 -4.39 7.87
N GLU A 16 -15.16 -4.24 6.84
CA GLU A 16 -15.00 -4.95 5.56
C GLU A 16 -13.68 -4.59 4.88
N THR A 17 -13.31 -3.31 4.86
CA THR A 17 -12.03 -2.86 4.28
C THR A 17 -10.83 -3.43 5.04
N LEU A 18 -10.94 -3.54 6.37
CA LEU A 18 -9.89 -4.17 7.18
C LEU A 18 -9.77 -5.67 6.84
N LYS A 19 -10.89 -6.37 6.65
CA LYS A 19 -10.91 -7.78 6.25
C LYS A 19 -10.28 -7.98 4.87
N GLN A 20 -10.61 -7.11 3.91
CA GLN A 20 -9.99 -7.12 2.58
C GLN A 20 -8.46 -6.96 2.67
N LEU A 21 -7.98 -6.03 3.51
CA LEU A 21 -6.53 -5.85 3.70
C LEU A 21 -5.88 -7.12 4.27
N ASP A 22 -6.55 -7.84 5.16
CA ASP A 22 -6.05 -9.09 5.74
C ASP A 22 -5.94 -10.20 4.69
N GLU A 23 -6.95 -10.35 3.85
CA GLU A 23 -6.95 -11.30 2.72
C GLU A 23 -5.82 -10.98 1.72
N ILE A 24 -5.56 -9.70 1.45
CA ILE A 24 -4.44 -9.29 0.58
C ILE A 24 -3.10 -9.63 1.24
N VAL A 25 -2.96 -9.41 2.55
CA VAL A 25 -1.73 -9.77 3.27
C VAL A 25 -1.48 -11.26 3.24
N GLU A 26 -2.51 -12.08 3.43
CA GLU A 26 -2.43 -13.55 3.29
C GLU A 26 -1.98 -13.95 1.88
N PHE A 27 -2.60 -13.38 0.84
CA PHE A 27 -2.19 -13.62 -0.53
C PHE A 27 -0.71 -13.27 -0.76
N TYR A 28 -0.24 -12.13 -0.26
CA TYR A 28 1.17 -11.74 -0.39
C TYR A 28 2.07 -12.69 0.41
N GLN A 29 1.64 -13.13 1.59
CA GLN A 29 2.40 -14.05 2.43
C GLN A 29 2.58 -15.42 1.78
N GLU A 30 1.54 -15.96 1.13
CA GLU A 30 1.61 -17.23 0.40
C GLU A 30 2.54 -17.15 -0.82
N ASN A 31 2.55 -16.00 -1.50
CA ASN A 31 3.39 -15.78 -2.68
C ASN A 31 4.82 -15.32 -2.34
N THR A 32 5.11 -15.04 -1.06
CA THR A 32 6.43 -14.60 -0.59
C THR A 32 7.26 -15.79 -0.13
N LYS A 33 8.41 -16.01 -0.77
CA LYS A 33 9.30 -17.15 -0.46
C LYS A 33 10.02 -17.02 0.90
N PHE A 34 10.24 -15.80 1.40
CA PHE A 34 10.94 -15.54 2.65
C PHE A 34 10.43 -14.25 3.32
N GLY A 35 10.21 -14.32 4.64
CA GLY A 35 9.86 -13.16 5.46
C GLY A 35 8.37 -13.08 5.82
N LYS A 36 8.09 -12.33 6.89
CA LYS A 36 6.73 -12.05 7.35
C LYS A 36 6.22 -10.79 6.64
N VAL A 37 5.08 -10.91 5.99
CA VAL A 37 4.40 -9.79 5.35
C VAL A 37 3.59 -9.05 6.42
N SER A 38 3.78 -7.73 6.53
CA SER A 38 3.02 -6.91 7.48
C SER A 38 1.92 -6.12 6.77
N LYS A 39 0.82 -5.85 7.48
CA LYS A 39 -0.28 -5.00 6.98
C LYS A 39 0.23 -3.62 6.58
N GLY A 40 1.22 -3.08 7.30
CA GLY A 40 1.82 -1.77 7.02
C GLY A 40 2.61 -1.76 5.72
N ASP A 41 3.38 -2.82 5.45
CA ASP A 41 4.15 -2.92 4.20
C ASP A 41 3.22 -3.08 2.99
N VAL A 42 2.20 -3.93 3.12
CA VAL A 42 1.19 -4.13 2.07
C VAL A 42 0.40 -2.86 1.81
N LEU A 43 -0.04 -2.16 2.86
CA LEU A 43 -0.76 -0.90 2.72
C LEU A 43 0.11 0.17 2.03
N SER A 44 1.40 0.25 2.40
CA SER A 44 2.33 1.20 1.78
C SER A 44 2.51 0.91 0.29
N ASP A 45 2.69 -0.36 -0.09
CA ASP A 45 2.80 -0.77 -1.49
C ASP A 45 1.54 -0.46 -2.31
N ILE A 46 0.34 -0.69 -1.74
CA ILE A 46 -0.93 -0.33 -2.37
C ILE A 46 -1.03 1.19 -2.60
N ILE A 47 -0.62 1.99 -1.61
CA ILE A 47 -0.62 3.45 -1.71
C ILE A 47 0.37 3.92 -2.77
N ASP A 48 1.59 3.38 -2.80
CA ASP A 48 2.63 3.76 -3.75
C ASP A 48 2.19 3.48 -5.19
N LYS A 49 1.66 2.28 -5.45
CA LYS A 49 1.10 1.91 -6.77
C LYS A 49 -0.03 2.85 -7.19
N SER A 50 -0.95 3.14 -6.26
CA SER A 50 -2.08 4.05 -6.53
C SER A 50 -1.60 5.48 -6.79
N HIS A 51 -0.59 5.95 -6.06
CA HIS A 51 0.02 7.26 -6.21
C HIS A 51 0.75 7.39 -7.54
N GLU A 52 1.46 6.35 -7.98
CA GLU A 52 2.11 6.31 -9.29
C GLU A 52 1.09 6.44 -10.42
N VAL A 53 -0.01 5.68 -10.36
CA VAL A 53 -1.12 5.76 -11.34
C VAL A 53 -1.72 7.16 -11.36
N MET A 54 -2.02 7.75 -10.19
CA MET A 54 -2.53 9.12 -10.10
C MET A 54 -1.56 10.13 -10.74
N THR A 55 -0.26 9.99 -10.47
CA THR A 55 0.77 10.89 -10.99
C THR A 55 0.86 10.83 -12.51
N LYS A 56 0.84 9.61 -13.09
CA LYS A 56 0.77 9.39 -14.53
C LYS A 56 -0.47 10.04 -15.16
N GLN A 57 -1.64 9.90 -14.52
CA GLN A 57 -2.86 10.54 -15.00
C GLN A 57 -2.79 12.08 -14.96
N LYS A 58 -2.17 12.67 -13.92
CA LYS A 58 -1.99 14.12 -13.83
C LYS A 58 -1.06 14.66 -14.92
N LEU A 59 0.00 13.93 -15.26
CA LEU A 59 0.93 14.32 -16.33
C LEU A 59 0.25 14.32 -17.71
N ASN A 60 -0.57 13.30 -18.00
CA ASN A 60 -1.29 13.19 -19.27
C ASN A 60 -2.45 14.20 -19.41
N LYS A 61 -2.91 14.79 -18.32
CA LYS A 61 -3.99 15.80 -18.30
C LYS A 61 -3.50 17.24 -18.37
N ARG A 62 -2.18 17.50 -18.42
CA ARG A 62 -1.67 18.86 -18.66
C ARG A 62 -2.03 19.28 -20.08
N PRO A 63 -2.83 20.36 -20.29
CA PRO A 63 -3.04 20.90 -21.63
C PRO A 63 -1.68 21.33 -22.19
N ARG A 64 -1.43 21.00 -23.46
CA ARG A 64 -0.26 21.49 -24.20
C ARG A 64 -0.31 23.00 -24.35
#